data_AF-A0A7C3GFH9-F1
#
_entry.id   AF-A0A7C3GFH9-F1
#
_cell.length_a   1.000
_cell.length_b   1.000
_cell.length_c   1.000
_cell.angle_alpha   90.00
_cell.angle_beta   90.00
_cell.angle_gamma   90.00
#
_symmetry.space_group_name_H-M   'P 1'
#
loop_
_entity.id
_entity.type
_entity.pdbx_description
1 polymer ?
#
loop_
_entity_poly.entity_id
_entity_poly.type
_entity_poly.pdbx_seq_one_letter_code
_entity_poly.pdbx_strand_id
1 'polypeptide(L)'
;MKITKIRWEGKVTAAVVAGDEIRPIPNYTVTALIQRSEVEKVPLGDLARELASKHPVEADPILPLTPREVWACGCTYEASSSFRDAEHGTREGFYAHVYRSPRPEIFFKGNARVCVGPGEAVGIRPDSKFTAPEPELAVVLGTGGTVLGYTLGNDVSAWDIERENPLYLPQSKV
;
A
#
# COMPACT_ATOMS: atom_id res chain seq x y z
N MET A 1 -3.10 15.24 8.41
CA MET A 1 -3.01 14.44 9.66
C MET A 1 -2.56 13.03 9.28
N LYS A 2 -1.73 12.37 10.08
CA LYS A 2 -1.23 11.02 9.80
C LYS A 2 -1.76 10.05 10.85
N ILE A 3 -2.22 8.88 10.42
CA ILE A 3 -2.65 7.79 11.29
C ILE A 3 -1.69 6.62 11.07
N THR A 4 -1.25 6.00 12.16
CA THR A 4 -0.36 4.85 12.11
C THR A 4 -0.83 3.76 13.08
N LYS A 5 -0.11 2.65 13.09
CA LYS A 5 -0.25 1.54 14.01
C LYS A 5 1.04 1.41 14.81
N ILE A 6 0.95 1.22 16.12
CA ILE A 6 2.10 1.03 17.03
C ILE A 6 1.87 -0.18 17.94
N ARG A 7 2.94 -0.66 18.59
CA ARG A 7 2.83 -1.48 19.79
C ARG A 7 2.85 -0.57 21.02
N TRP A 8 1.79 -0.60 21.81
CA TRP A 8 1.66 0.20 23.02
C TRP A 8 0.97 -0.62 24.12
N GLU A 9 1.55 -0.63 25.33
CA GLU A 9 1.06 -1.43 26.47
C GLU A 9 0.82 -2.92 26.12
N GLY A 10 1.72 -3.51 25.32
CA GLY A 10 1.63 -4.91 24.90
C GLY A 10 0.53 -5.20 23.85
N LYS A 11 -0.16 -4.17 23.33
CA LYS A 11 -1.22 -4.29 22.33
C LYS A 11 -0.87 -3.57 21.04
N VAL A 12 -1.52 -3.97 19.95
CA VAL A 12 -1.48 -3.22 18.69
C VAL A 12 -2.54 -2.13 18.76
N THR A 13 -2.13 -0.88 18.57
CA THR A 13 -2.99 0.30 18.79
C THR A 13 -2.84 1.30 17.65
N ALA A 14 -3.95 1.93 17.24
CA ALA A 14 -3.93 3.06 16.33
C ALA A 14 -3.30 4.28 17.02
N ALA A 15 -2.63 5.13 16.26
CA ALA A 15 -2.06 6.36 16.79
C ALA A 15 -2.14 7.48 15.76
N VAL A 16 -2.24 8.72 16.25
CA VAL A 16 -2.08 9.92 15.43
C VAL A 16 -0.62 10.35 15.49
N VAL A 17 -0.05 10.72 14.33
CA VAL A 17 1.29 11.29 14.23
C VAL A 17 1.20 12.76 13.85
N ALA A 18 1.84 13.62 14.64
CA ALA A 18 1.91 15.06 14.44
C ALA A 18 3.34 15.56 14.70
N GLY A 19 4.08 15.88 13.62
CA GLY A 19 5.53 16.10 13.74
C GLY A 19 6.21 14.81 14.19
N ASP A 20 7.00 14.91 15.26
CA ASP A 20 7.68 13.77 15.90
C ASP A 20 6.85 13.14 17.03
N GLU A 21 5.66 13.69 17.34
CA GLU A 21 4.81 13.17 18.39
C GLU A 21 3.89 12.06 17.88
N ILE A 22 3.84 10.95 18.64
CA ILE A 22 2.94 9.83 18.41
C ILE A 22 1.97 9.73 19.58
N ARG A 23 0.68 9.88 19.30
CA ARG A 23 -0.38 9.85 20.31
C ARG A 23 -1.27 8.63 20.10
N PRO A 24 -1.21 7.61 20.98
CA PRO A 24 -2.06 6.42 20.86
C PRO A 24 -3.53 6.80 20.97
N ILE A 25 -4.38 6.02 20.30
CA ILE A 25 -5.84 6.05 20.39
C ILE A 25 -6.25 4.81 21.19
N PRO A 26 -6.43 4.92 22.52
CA PRO A 26 -6.62 3.76 23.39
C PRO A 26 -7.82 2.92 22.96
N ASN A 27 -7.67 1.60 23.01
CA ASN A 27 -8.70 0.60 22.65
C ASN A 27 -9.10 0.52 21.17
N TYR A 28 -8.40 1.24 20.27
CA TYR A 28 -8.67 1.17 18.83
C TYR A 28 -7.50 0.56 18.06
N THR A 29 -7.82 -0.34 17.13
CA THR A 29 -6.95 -0.61 15.98
C THR A 29 -7.32 0.36 14.84
N VAL A 30 -6.44 0.52 13.85
CA VAL A 30 -6.74 1.40 12.70
C VAL A 30 -7.98 0.91 11.95
N THR A 31 -8.16 -0.41 11.81
CA THR A 31 -9.36 -1.00 11.21
C THR A 31 -10.63 -0.70 12.02
N ALA A 32 -10.59 -0.84 13.34
CA ALA A 32 -11.74 -0.52 14.20
C ALA A 32 -12.10 0.98 14.13
N LEU A 33 -11.09 1.84 14.02
CA LEU A 33 -11.28 3.28 13.87
C LEU A 33 -11.95 3.63 12.53
N ILE A 34 -11.51 3.00 11.43
CA ILE A 34 -12.13 3.14 10.11
C ILE A 34 -13.59 2.68 10.15
N GLN A 35 -13.86 1.50 10.70
CA GLN A 35 -15.23 0.96 10.80
C GLN A 35 -16.15 1.90 11.58
N ARG A 36 -15.68 2.45 12.70
CA ARG A 36 -16.43 3.42 13.49
C ARG A 36 -16.69 4.71 12.71
N SER A 37 -15.67 5.24 12.03
CA SER A 37 -15.80 6.42 11.17
C SER A 37 -16.86 6.25 10.08
N GLU A 38 -16.90 5.09 9.43
CA GLU A 38 -17.90 4.78 8.40
C GLU A 38 -19.31 4.65 8.97
N VAL A 39 -19.48 3.94 10.09
CA VAL A 39 -20.78 3.74 10.75
C VAL A 39 -21.35 5.06 11.26
N GLU A 40 -20.53 5.88 11.91
CA GLU A 40 -20.95 7.16 12.49
C GLU A 40 -20.99 8.29 11.45
N LYS A 41 -20.47 8.06 10.24
CA LYS A 41 -20.32 9.06 9.16
C LYS A 41 -19.53 10.29 9.60
N VAL A 42 -18.57 10.10 10.51
CA VAL A 42 -17.64 11.12 10.95
C VAL A 42 -16.34 10.98 10.16
N PRO A 43 -15.74 12.06 9.63
CA PRO A 43 -14.46 11.96 8.95
C PRO A 43 -13.41 11.26 9.81
N LEU A 44 -12.74 10.24 9.26
CA LEU A 44 -11.71 9.46 9.96
C LEU A 44 -10.67 10.36 10.64
N GLY A 45 -10.37 11.47 9.96
CA GLY A 45 -9.46 12.50 10.45
C GLY A 45 -9.87 13.09 11.81
N ASP A 46 -11.13 13.45 11.92
CA ASP A 46 -11.67 14.13 13.10
C ASP A 46 -11.88 13.15 14.24
N LEU A 47 -12.40 11.95 13.94
CA LEU A 47 -12.56 10.88 14.92
C LEU A 47 -11.21 10.47 15.54
N ALA A 48 -10.16 10.32 14.73
CA ALA A 48 -8.84 9.97 15.24
C ALA A 48 -8.26 11.07 16.14
N ARG A 49 -8.48 12.35 15.79
CA ARG A 49 -8.01 13.49 16.60
C ARG A 49 -8.73 13.57 17.93
N GLU A 50 -10.04 13.34 17.94
CA GLU A 50 -10.86 13.35 19.15
C GLU A 50 -10.47 12.24 20.13
N LEU A 51 -10.24 11.03 19.60
CA LEU A 51 -9.95 9.85 20.41
C LEU A 51 -8.46 9.68 20.78
N ALA A 52 -7.57 10.46 20.16
CA ALA A 52 -6.15 10.42 20.48
C ALA A 52 -5.89 10.87 21.93
N SER A 53 -5.00 10.15 22.61
CA SER A 53 -4.51 10.54 23.92
C SER A 53 -3.84 11.92 23.88
N LYS A 54 -3.88 12.63 25.02
CA LYS A 54 -3.28 13.96 25.15
C LYS A 54 -1.76 13.93 25.21
N HIS A 55 -1.19 12.85 25.74
CA HIS A 55 0.24 12.72 25.96
C HIS A 55 0.86 11.84 24.86
N PRO A 56 1.94 12.30 24.21
CA PRO A 56 2.66 11.47 23.25
C PRO A 56 3.40 10.34 23.97
N VAL A 57 3.75 9.31 23.20
CA VAL A 57 4.54 8.17 23.65
C VAL A 57 5.72 7.96 22.70
N GLU A 58 6.79 7.38 23.23
CA GLU A 58 7.88 6.85 22.41
C GLU A 58 7.47 5.46 21.91
N ALA A 59 7.24 5.33 20.60
CA ALA A 59 6.93 4.07 19.95
C ALA A 59 7.25 4.15 18.46
N ASP A 60 7.72 3.04 17.87
CA ASP A 60 7.95 2.99 16.44
C ASP A 60 6.67 2.63 15.67
N PRO A 61 6.37 3.34 14.56
CA PRO A 61 5.36 2.91 13.60
C PRO A 61 5.63 1.50 13.07
N ILE A 62 4.60 0.66 13.07
CA ILE A 62 4.59 -0.62 12.35
C ILE A 62 3.68 -0.50 11.12
N LEU A 63 3.54 -1.57 10.32
CA LEU A 63 2.65 -1.59 9.15
C LEU A 63 1.29 -0.95 9.48
N PRO A 64 0.91 0.21 8.90
CA PRO A 64 -0.16 1.05 9.43
C PRO A 64 -1.56 0.42 9.28
N LEU A 65 -1.72 -0.49 8.32
CA LEU A 65 -2.96 -1.20 8.05
C LEU A 65 -2.71 -2.71 8.08
N THR A 66 -3.76 -3.48 8.32
CA THR A 66 -3.75 -4.92 8.03
C THR A 66 -4.73 -5.12 6.87
N PRO A 67 -4.30 -4.83 5.63
CA PRO A 67 -5.20 -4.84 4.47
C PRO A 67 -5.72 -6.25 4.20
N ARG A 68 -7.03 -6.35 3.93
CA ARG A 68 -7.64 -7.62 3.48
C ARG A 68 -7.14 -7.97 2.08
N GLU A 69 -7.06 -6.96 1.23
CA GLU A 69 -6.61 -7.05 -0.14
C GLU A 69 -5.75 -5.83 -0.46
N VAL A 70 -4.74 -6.06 -1.30
CA VAL A 70 -3.92 -5.05 -1.92
C VAL A 70 -4.00 -5.29 -3.43
N TRP A 71 -4.32 -4.24 -4.15
CA TRP A 71 -4.38 -4.21 -5.61
C TRP A 71 -3.44 -3.13 -6.11
N ALA A 72 -2.91 -3.32 -7.31
CA ALA A 72 -2.02 -2.37 -7.96
C ALA A 72 -2.46 -2.11 -9.40
N CYS A 73 -2.07 -0.95 -9.91
CA CYS A 73 -2.40 -0.47 -11.25
C CYS A 73 -1.10 -0.15 -11.98
N GLY A 74 -0.72 -0.99 -12.94
CA GLY A 74 0.47 -0.75 -13.75
C GLY A 74 0.20 0.25 -14.87
N CYS A 75 1.28 0.73 -15.48
CA CYS A 75 1.25 1.64 -16.63
C CYS A 75 0.40 2.90 -16.42
N THR A 76 0.51 3.54 -15.25
CA THR A 76 -0.27 4.74 -14.89
C THR A 76 0.45 6.05 -15.23
N TYR A 77 1.74 6.00 -15.58
CA TYR A 77 2.55 7.14 -16.02
C TYR A 77 3.12 6.93 -17.43
N GLU A 78 3.20 7.99 -18.23
CA GLU A 78 3.65 7.95 -19.63
C GLU A 78 5.04 7.33 -19.84
N ALA A 79 5.97 7.66 -18.94
CA ALA A 79 7.32 7.12 -19.00
C ALA A 79 7.33 5.61 -18.71
N SER A 80 6.51 5.15 -17.76
CA SER A 80 6.49 3.73 -17.34
C SER A 80 6.04 2.80 -18.46
N SER A 81 5.08 3.21 -19.30
CA SER A 81 4.62 2.40 -20.43
C SER A 81 5.66 2.35 -21.56
N SER A 82 6.30 3.47 -21.86
CA SER A 82 7.30 3.58 -22.93
C SER A 82 8.58 2.79 -22.61
N PHE A 83 9.02 2.76 -21.35
CA PHE A 83 10.19 1.97 -20.93
C PHE A 83 9.93 0.46 -20.98
N ARG A 84 8.75 0.00 -20.54
CA ARG A 84 8.42 -1.43 -20.50
C ARG A 84 8.38 -2.06 -21.89
N ASP A 85 7.79 -1.38 -22.88
CA ASP A 85 7.77 -1.90 -24.26
C ASP A 85 9.17 -2.00 -24.89
N ALA A 86 10.05 -1.05 -24.58
CA ALA A 86 11.44 -1.06 -25.08
C ALA A 86 12.26 -2.22 -24.50
N GLU A 87 12.03 -2.60 -23.24
CA GLU A 87 12.76 -3.69 -22.57
C GLU A 87 12.22 -5.08 -22.89
N HIS A 88 10.95 -5.21 -23.26
CA HIS A 88 10.34 -6.50 -23.57
C HIS A 88 10.52 -6.97 -25.04
N GLY A 89 11.03 -6.11 -25.93
CA GLY A 89 11.18 -6.45 -27.36
C GLY A 89 9.86 -6.87 -28.02
N THR A 90 8.72 -6.40 -27.49
CA THR A 90 7.39 -6.86 -27.89
C THR A 90 7.04 -6.30 -29.25
N ARG A 91 6.59 -7.19 -30.15
CA ARG A 91 6.16 -6.84 -31.51
C ARG A 91 4.95 -5.89 -31.56
N GLU A 92 4.18 -5.76 -30.46
CA GLU A 92 2.86 -5.11 -30.45
C GLU A 92 2.62 -4.07 -29.32
N GLY A 93 3.61 -3.73 -28.50
CA GLY A 93 3.52 -2.58 -27.57
C GLY A 93 2.31 -2.61 -26.61
N PHE A 94 2.07 -3.75 -25.95
CA PHE A 94 0.86 -3.92 -25.14
C PHE A 94 0.85 -3.04 -23.87
N TYR A 95 2.01 -2.64 -23.33
CA TYR A 95 2.06 -1.70 -22.20
C TYR A 95 1.64 -0.30 -22.66
N ALA A 96 2.08 0.16 -23.83
CA ALA A 96 1.57 1.38 -24.46
C ALA A 96 0.09 1.27 -24.85
N HIS A 97 -0.37 0.09 -25.28
CA HIS A 97 -1.79 -0.14 -25.55
C HIS A 97 -2.62 0.04 -24.28
N VAL A 98 -2.25 -0.61 -23.16
CA VAL A 98 -2.92 -0.46 -21.87
C VAL A 98 -2.92 1.00 -21.42
N TYR A 99 -1.80 1.71 -21.54
CA TYR A 99 -1.68 3.13 -21.16
C TYR A 99 -2.68 4.03 -21.91
N ARG A 100 -2.96 3.74 -23.18
CA ARG A 100 -3.87 4.54 -24.02
C ARG A 100 -5.31 4.03 -24.03
N SER A 101 -5.54 2.82 -23.53
CA SER A 101 -6.84 2.17 -23.60
C SER A 101 -7.76 2.59 -22.45
N PRO A 102 -9.09 2.63 -22.66
CA PRO A 102 -10.04 2.92 -21.58
C PRO A 102 -10.06 1.89 -20.45
N ARG A 103 -9.57 0.66 -20.70
CA ARG A 103 -9.46 -0.40 -19.71
C ARG A 103 -8.03 -0.40 -19.14
N PRO A 104 -7.84 -0.02 -17.86
CA PRO A 104 -6.51 -0.01 -17.24
C PRO A 104 -6.05 -1.43 -16.86
N GLU A 105 -4.75 -1.57 -16.62
CA GLU A 105 -4.19 -2.73 -15.92
C GLU A 105 -4.51 -2.64 -14.43
N ILE A 106 -5.06 -3.72 -13.89
CA ILE A 106 -5.32 -3.91 -12.47
C ILE A 106 -4.95 -5.35 -12.14
N PHE A 107 -4.14 -5.55 -11.10
CA PHE A 107 -3.78 -6.89 -10.63
C PHE A 107 -3.79 -6.99 -9.11
N PHE A 108 -4.01 -8.21 -8.62
CA PHE A 108 -4.00 -8.52 -7.20
C PHE A 108 -2.56 -8.66 -6.71
N LYS A 109 -2.16 -7.83 -5.76
CA LYS A 109 -0.82 -7.87 -5.14
C LYS A 109 -0.78 -8.82 -3.94
N GLY A 110 -1.91 -9.04 -3.28
CA GLY A 110 -2.00 -9.98 -2.15
C GLY A 110 -2.84 -9.47 -1.00
N ASN A 111 -2.56 -9.98 0.20
CA ASN A 111 -3.15 -9.53 1.45
C ASN A 111 -2.04 -9.13 2.44
N ALA A 112 -2.40 -8.78 3.68
CA ALA A 112 -1.43 -8.38 4.70
C ALA A 112 -0.24 -9.35 4.90
N ARG A 113 -0.34 -10.63 4.53
CA ARG A 113 0.75 -11.61 4.60
C ARG A 113 1.96 -11.23 3.75
N VAL A 114 1.75 -10.56 2.62
CA VAL A 114 2.83 -10.16 1.69
C VAL A 114 3.24 -8.70 1.88
N CYS A 115 2.77 -8.06 2.96
CA CYS A 115 3.08 -6.67 3.29
C CYS A 115 4.04 -6.60 4.48
N VAL A 116 4.95 -5.64 4.44
CA VAL A 116 5.85 -5.31 5.54
C VAL A 116 5.78 -3.81 5.83
N GLY A 117 6.02 -3.44 7.08
CA GLY A 117 5.99 -2.06 7.55
C GLY A 117 7.28 -1.28 7.21
N PRO A 118 7.29 0.02 7.50
CA PRO A 118 8.50 0.83 7.38
C PRO A 118 9.67 0.24 8.19
N GLY A 119 10.85 0.16 7.59
CA GLY A 119 12.06 -0.38 8.22
C GLY A 119 12.14 -1.91 8.27
N GLU A 120 11.10 -2.63 7.86
CA GLU A 120 11.12 -4.09 7.76
C GLU A 120 11.66 -4.55 6.39
N ALA A 121 12.24 -5.76 6.35
CA ALA A 121 12.86 -6.29 5.14
C ALA A 121 11.81 -6.70 4.10
N VAL A 122 12.04 -6.32 2.85
CA VAL A 122 11.27 -6.81 1.70
C VAL A 122 11.77 -8.19 1.26
N GLY A 123 10.88 -8.98 0.65
CA GLY A 123 11.22 -10.28 0.08
C GLY A 123 11.84 -10.17 -1.31
N ILE A 124 12.83 -11.02 -1.60
CA ILE A 124 13.37 -11.25 -2.95
C ILE A 124 13.22 -12.74 -3.22
N ARG A 125 12.67 -13.09 -4.40
CA ARG A 125 12.50 -14.49 -4.76
C ARG A 125 13.87 -15.14 -5.03
N PRO A 126 14.08 -16.39 -4.62
CA PRO A 126 15.36 -17.08 -4.83
C PRO A 126 15.67 -17.38 -6.31
N ASP A 127 14.65 -17.37 -7.16
CA ASP A 127 14.77 -17.61 -8.61
C ASP A 127 14.82 -16.33 -9.45
N SER A 128 14.66 -15.15 -8.84
CA SER A 128 14.81 -13.87 -9.54
C SER A 128 16.27 -13.41 -9.52
N LYS A 129 16.78 -13.07 -10.70
CA LYS A 129 18.09 -12.46 -10.93
C LYS A 129 18.01 -10.93 -10.92
N PHE A 130 16.82 -10.36 -11.10
CA PHE A 130 16.61 -8.92 -11.09
C PHE A 130 15.26 -8.54 -10.49
N THR A 131 15.28 -8.15 -9.22
CA THR A 131 14.13 -7.63 -8.48
C THR A 131 14.33 -6.14 -8.22
N ALA A 132 13.29 -5.34 -8.47
CA ALA A 132 13.31 -3.89 -8.30
C ALA A 132 12.20 -3.41 -7.36
N PRO A 133 12.45 -2.33 -6.59
CA PRO A 133 11.38 -1.61 -5.91
C PRO A 133 10.59 -0.75 -6.91
N GLU A 134 9.28 -0.65 -6.72
CA GLU A 134 8.40 0.24 -7.48
C GLU A 134 7.72 1.19 -6.48
N PRO A 135 8.25 2.42 -6.30
CA PRO A 135 7.69 3.36 -5.33
C PRO A 135 6.38 3.98 -5.84
N GLU A 136 5.30 3.83 -5.08
CA GLU A 136 3.96 4.22 -5.51
C GLU A 136 3.17 5.00 -4.45
N LEU A 137 2.31 5.90 -4.91
CA LEU A 137 1.23 6.44 -4.09
C LEU A 137 0.12 5.39 -3.99
N ALA A 138 -0.12 4.88 -2.79
CA ALA A 138 -1.21 3.97 -2.52
C ALA A 138 -2.42 4.71 -1.94
N VAL A 139 -3.62 4.27 -2.33
CA VAL A 139 -4.89 4.82 -1.85
C VAL A 139 -5.56 3.81 -0.93
N VAL A 140 -5.98 4.26 0.25
CA VAL A 140 -6.73 3.43 1.20
C VAL A 140 -8.21 3.60 0.90
N LEU A 141 -8.86 2.51 0.49
CA LEU A 141 -10.27 2.49 0.12
C LEU A 141 -11.13 1.96 1.28
N GLY A 142 -12.23 2.66 1.51
CA GLY A 142 -13.33 2.25 2.38
C GLY A 142 -14.49 1.65 1.61
N THR A 143 -15.62 1.51 2.29
CA THR A 143 -16.86 0.99 1.73
C THR A 143 -17.30 1.84 0.53
N GLY A 144 -17.73 1.17 -0.55
CA GLY A 144 -18.20 1.83 -1.78
C GLY A 144 -17.11 2.55 -2.58
N GLY A 145 -15.82 2.26 -2.32
CA GLY A 145 -14.70 2.91 -3.02
C GLY A 145 -14.36 4.30 -2.50
N THR A 146 -14.85 4.66 -1.30
CA THR A 146 -14.54 5.93 -0.66
C THR A 146 -13.05 6.03 -0.36
N VAL A 147 -12.41 7.13 -0.74
CA VAL A 147 -10.99 7.37 -0.42
C VAL A 147 -10.88 7.80 1.05
N LEU A 148 -10.31 6.94 1.89
CA LEU A 148 -10.09 7.20 3.32
C LEU A 148 -8.77 7.90 3.60
N GLY A 149 -7.81 7.76 2.70
CA GLY A 149 -6.49 8.37 2.81
C GLY A 149 -5.49 7.83 1.81
N TYR A 150 -4.25 8.24 2.00
CA TYR A 150 -3.12 7.87 1.14
C TYR A 150 -1.98 7.34 2.00
N THR A 151 -1.20 6.43 1.44
CA THR A 151 0.04 5.93 2.03
C THR A 151 1.10 5.74 0.94
N LEU A 152 2.34 5.52 1.36
CA LEU A 152 3.40 5.11 0.45
C LEU A 152 3.37 3.59 0.31
N GLY A 153 3.53 3.10 -0.92
CA GLY A 153 3.67 1.69 -1.27
C GLY A 153 4.99 1.42 -1.98
N ASN A 154 5.50 0.20 -1.83
CA ASN A 154 6.59 -0.31 -2.65
C ASN A 154 6.12 -1.64 -3.28
N ASP A 155 5.77 -1.61 -4.57
CA ASP A 155 5.40 -2.81 -5.32
C ASP A 155 6.65 -3.56 -5.80
N VAL A 156 7.32 -4.24 -4.86
CA VAL A 156 8.53 -5.02 -5.15
C VAL A 156 8.23 -6.08 -6.20
N SER A 157 9.01 -6.08 -7.27
CA SER A 157 8.71 -6.82 -8.50
C SER A 157 9.93 -7.55 -9.03
N ALA A 158 9.79 -8.86 -9.29
CA ALA A 158 10.81 -9.64 -9.99
C ALA A 158 10.73 -9.37 -11.51
N TRP A 159 11.42 -8.31 -11.94
CA TRP A 159 11.37 -7.80 -13.30
C TRP A 159 11.84 -8.80 -14.35
N ASP A 160 12.85 -9.62 -14.04
CA ASP A 160 13.30 -10.65 -14.97
C ASP A 160 12.20 -11.68 -15.29
N ILE A 161 11.43 -12.09 -14.28
CA ILE A 161 10.30 -13.03 -14.44
C ILE A 161 9.15 -12.39 -15.24
N GLU A 162 8.77 -11.15 -14.91
CA GLU A 162 7.74 -10.40 -15.65
C GLU A 162 8.14 -10.21 -17.12
N ARG A 163 9.41 -9.89 -17.36
CA ARG A 163 9.99 -9.65 -18.69
C ARG A 163 10.01 -10.88 -19.58
N GLU A 164 10.25 -12.04 -18.98
CA GLU A 164 10.26 -13.31 -19.71
C GLU A 164 8.89 -13.62 -20.32
N ASN A 165 7.81 -13.46 -19.56
CA ASN A 165 6.46 -13.69 -20.03
C ASN A 165 5.43 -12.92 -19.20
N PRO A 166 4.53 -12.13 -19.82
CA PRO A 166 3.49 -11.40 -19.08
C PRO A 166 2.55 -12.32 -18.28
N LEU A 167 2.42 -13.60 -18.65
CA LEU A 167 1.65 -14.58 -17.88
C LEU A 167 2.31 -14.95 -16.54
N TYR A 168 3.56 -14.55 -16.31
CA TYR A 168 4.27 -14.75 -15.05
C TYR A 168 4.10 -13.57 -14.08
N LEU A 169 3.32 -12.54 -14.43
CA LEU A 169 3.04 -11.40 -13.56
C LEU A 169 2.60 -11.80 -12.13
N PRO A 170 1.71 -12.80 -11.91
CA PRO A 170 1.36 -13.22 -10.55
C PRO A 170 2.55 -13.77 -9.76
N GLN A 171 3.52 -14.42 -10.43
CA GLN A 171 4.72 -14.96 -9.80
C GLN A 171 5.75 -13.87 -9.51
N SER A 172 5.82 -12.82 -10.34
CA SER A 172 6.74 -11.71 -10.14
C SER A 172 6.26 -10.73 -9.06
N LYS A 173 4.95 -10.64 -8.84
CA LYS A 173 4.32 -9.69 -7.91
C LYS A 173 3.95 -10.27 -6.54
N VAL A 174 3.65 -11.58 -6.39
CA VAL A 174 3.11 -12.15 -5.13
C VAL A 174 4.07 -13.10 -4.42
#